data_AF-A0A1G8TCZ6-F1
#
_entry.id   AF-A0A1G8TCZ6-F1
#
_cell.length_a   1.000
_cell.length_b   1.000
_cell.length_c   1.000
_cell.angle_alpha   90.00
_cell.angle_beta   90.00
_cell.angle_gamma   90.00
#
_symmetry.space_group_name_H-M   'P 1'
#
loop_
_entity.id
_entity.type
_entity.pdbx_description
1 polymer ?
#
loop_
_entity_poly.entity_id
_entity_poly.type
_entity_poly.pdbx_seq_one_letter_code
_entity_poly.pdbx_strand_id
1 'polypeptide(L)'
;MPEHFMMSPTSSGLLSPKMLGYWTGDQLHDVPDESGIYCVFRAARDPETGEMRVQELLYVGEHRSARYGVEHNEQLDRWRGYLSPGEELWVSMGLCGQANRERLAAALINAHKPRFNGHSRYLEHFPFDETTVHIYGKKDKLQSIFTVYPQP
;
A
#
# COMPACT_ATOMS: atom_id res chain seq x y z
N MET A 1 13.54 42.04 20.67
CA MET A 1 14.44 40.91 20.37
C MET A 1 13.55 39.77 19.93
N PRO A 2 13.45 39.44 18.63
CA PRO A 2 12.51 38.42 18.19
C PRO A 2 13.08 37.02 18.42
N GLU A 3 12.17 36.11 18.70
CA GLU A 3 12.38 34.74 19.13
C GLU A 3 13.00 33.91 17.99
N HIS A 4 14.14 33.28 18.27
CA HIS A 4 14.71 32.25 17.41
C HIS A 4 13.87 30.98 17.58
N PHE A 5 12.82 30.86 16.76
CA PHE A 5 12.14 29.59 16.53
C PHE A 5 13.13 28.70 15.78
N MET A 6 13.88 27.86 16.50
CA MET A 6 14.64 26.77 15.91
C MET A 6 13.64 25.86 15.20
N MET A 7 13.57 25.97 13.87
CA MET A 7 13.09 24.88 13.04
C MET A 7 13.95 23.66 13.39
N SER A 8 13.33 22.67 14.03
CA SER A 8 13.95 21.37 14.20
C SER A 8 14.32 20.84 12.81
N PRO A 9 15.48 20.18 12.65
CA PRO A 9 15.83 19.57 11.38
C PRO A 9 14.72 18.60 10.99
N THR A 10 14.08 18.87 9.85
CA THR A 10 13.11 17.99 9.19
C THR A 10 13.73 16.61 9.11
N SER A 11 13.29 15.69 9.97
CA SER A 11 13.80 14.32 9.95
C SER A 11 13.19 13.65 8.72
N SER A 12 13.90 13.65 7.60
CA SER A 12 13.61 12.74 6.49
C SER A 12 13.42 11.33 7.06
N GLY A 13 12.25 10.74 6.81
CA GLY A 13 11.88 9.46 7.39
C GLY A 13 12.21 8.30 6.44
N LEU A 14 13.00 7.33 6.89
CA LEU A 14 13.16 6.05 6.19
C LEU A 14 12.10 5.05 6.70
N LEU A 15 11.27 4.55 5.80
CA LEU A 15 10.30 3.50 6.07
C LEU A 15 10.65 2.24 5.28
N SER A 16 10.85 1.12 5.97
CA SER A 16 11.28 -0.13 5.34
C SER A 16 10.30 -1.28 5.60
N PRO A 17 9.10 -1.29 4.98
CA PRO A 17 8.14 -2.36 5.19
C PRO A 17 8.56 -3.66 4.50
N LYS A 18 8.42 -4.78 5.23
CA LYS A 18 8.41 -6.11 4.61
C LYS A 18 7.00 -6.40 4.11
N MET A 19 6.86 -6.56 2.80
CA MET A 19 5.61 -7.00 2.20
C MET A 19 5.52 -8.52 2.27
N LEU A 20 4.43 -9.00 2.88
CA LEU A 20 4.17 -10.40 3.16
C LEU A 20 3.11 -10.93 2.22
N GLY A 21 3.31 -12.16 1.77
CA GLY A 21 2.31 -13.00 1.10
C GLY A 21 1.74 -12.48 -0.22
N TYR A 22 1.05 -13.40 -0.88
CA TYR A 22 -0.03 -13.08 -1.82
C TYR A 22 -1.17 -14.00 -1.43
N TRP A 23 -2.20 -13.42 -0.81
CA TRP A 23 -3.35 -14.17 -0.33
C TRP A 23 -4.57 -13.83 -1.18
N THR A 24 -5.35 -14.85 -1.51
CA THR A 24 -6.70 -14.68 -2.03
C THR A 24 -7.66 -14.34 -0.89
N GLY A 25 -8.89 -13.94 -1.23
CA GLY A 25 -9.93 -13.69 -0.23
C GLY A 25 -10.15 -14.85 0.74
N ASP A 26 -10.12 -16.08 0.23
CA ASP A 26 -10.33 -17.29 1.05
C ASP A 26 -9.15 -17.58 1.98
N GLN A 27 -7.96 -17.07 1.67
CA GLN A 27 -6.73 -17.24 2.46
C GLN A 27 -6.49 -16.10 3.45
N LEU A 28 -7.36 -15.08 3.51
CA LEU A 28 -7.18 -13.94 4.41
C LEU A 28 -7.15 -14.35 5.90
N HIS A 29 -7.78 -15.47 6.25
CA HIS A 29 -7.74 -16.02 7.61
C HIS A 29 -6.33 -16.42 8.07
N ASP A 30 -5.42 -16.75 7.14
CA ASP A 30 -4.02 -17.10 7.42
C ASP A 30 -3.12 -15.88 7.65
N VAL A 31 -3.66 -14.66 7.45
CA VAL A 31 -2.88 -13.44 7.54
C VAL A 31 -2.87 -12.90 8.98
N PRO A 32 -1.71 -12.43 9.50
CA PRO A 32 -1.64 -11.85 10.83
C PRO A 32 -2.62 -10.69 11.00
N ASP A 33 -3.33 -10.71 12.12
CA ASP A 33 -4.32 -9.69 12.49
C ASP A 33 -3.65 -8.48 13.16
N GLU A 34 -2.76 -7.82 12.41
CA GLU A 34 -1.89 -6.77 12.92
C GLU A 34 -2.07 -5.44 12.19
N SER A 35 -1.68 -4.35 12.84
CA SER A 35 -1.65 -3.03 12.23
C SER A 35 -0.71 -3.00 11.04
N GLY A 36 -1.14 -2.39 9.94
CA GLY A 36 -0.31 -2.27 8.76
C GLY A 36 -1.00 -1.70 7.54
N ILE A 37 -0.26 -1.68 6.44
CA ILE A 37 -0.80 -1.37 5.12
C ILE A 37 -1.12 -2.67 4.40
N TYR A 38 -2.07 -2.60 3.47
CA TYR A 38 -2.38 -3.70 2.55
C TYR A 38 -2.42 -3.18 1.13
N CYS A 39 -1.88 -3.97 0.21
CA CYS A 39 -1.90 -3.73 -1.22
C CYS A 39 -2.78 -4.79 -1.87
N VAL A 40 -3.77 -4.34 -2.64
CA VAL A 40 -4.68 -5.20 -3.40
C VAL A 40 -4.21 -5.20 -4.85
N PHE A 41 -4.11 -6.39 -5.43
CA PHE A 41 -3.62 -6.60 -6.77
C PHE A 41 -4.60 -7.40 -7.61
N ARG A 42 -4.59 -7.15 -8.91
CA ARG A 42 -5.09 -8.08 -9.92
C ARG A 42 -4.00 -9.08 -10.22
N ALA A 43 -4.32 -10.36 -10.12
CA ALA A 43 -3.46 -11.46 -10.57
C ALA A 43 -4.14 -12.19 -11.72
N ALA A 44 -3.34 -12.66 -12.67
CA ALA A 44 -3.81 -13.44 -13.80
C ALA A 44 -2.73 -14.44 -14.21
N ARG A 45 -3.13 -15.50 -14.93
CA ARG A 45 -2.17 -16.43 -15.52
C ARG A 45 -1.33 -15.70 -16.55
N ASP A 46 -0.03 -15.82 -16.38
CA ASP A 46 0.95 -15.41 -17.37
C ASP A 46 0.83 -16.33 -18.60
N PRO A 47 0.60 -15.80 -19.82
CA PRO A 47 0.37 -16.63 -21.00
C PRO A 47 1.57 -17.48 -21.41
N GLU A 48 2.79 -17.08 -21.04
CA GLU A 48 4.03 -17.76 -21.43
C GLU A 48 4.33 -18.93 -20.49
N THR A 49 4.15 -18.71 -19.18
CA THR A 49 4.52 -19.67 -18.13
C THR A 49 3.32 -20.47 -17.59
N GLY A 50 2.09 -19.98 -17.81
CA GLY A 50 0.86 -20.54 -17.25
C GLY A 50 0.68 -20.32 -15.74
N GLU A 51 1.67 -19.71 -15.07
CA GLU A 51 1.64 -19.45 -13.63
C GLU A 51 0.84 -18.18 -13.32
N MET A 52 0.17 -18.16 -12.17
CA MET A 52 -0.46 -16.93 -11.68
C MET A 52 0.61 -15.90 -11.30
N ARG A 53 0.45 -14.67 -11.78
CA ARG A 53 1.35 -13.55 -11.53
C ARG A 53 0.55 -12.28 -11.22
N VAL A 54 1.15 -11.40 -10.41
CA VAL A 54 0.62 -10.06 -10.16
C VAL A 54 0.72 -9.22 -11.44
N GLN A 55 -0.39 -8.66 -11.87
CA GLN A 55 -0.51 -7.90 -13.09
C GLN A 55 -0.59 -6.39 -12.84
N GLU A 56 -1.32 -5.97 -11.80
CA GLU A 56 -1.64 -4.57 -11.54
C GLU A 56 -1.86 -4.32 -10.03
N LEU A 57 -1.33 -3.22 -9.51
CA LEU A 57 -1.70 -2.69 -8.20
C LEU A 57 -3.03 -1.94 -8.33
N LEU A 58 -4.05 -2.43 -7.64
CA LEU A 58 -5.42 -1.90 -7.71
C LEU A 58 -5.68 -0.87 -6.62
N TYR A 59 -5.23 -1.16 -5.40
CA TYR A 59 -5.53 -0.34 -4.22
C TYR A 59 -4.44 -0.47 -3.16
N VAL A 60 -4.23 0.60 -2.40
CA VAL A 60 -3.44 0.61 -1.17
C VAL A 60 -4.31 1.17 -0.06
N GLY A 61 -4.40 0.46 1.06
CA GLY A 61 -5.09 0.90 2.25
C GLY A 61 -4.25 0.70 3.50
N GLU A 62 -4.75 1.23 4.60
CA GLU A 62 -4.21 1.02 5.94
C GLU A 62 -5.32 0.65 6.91
N HIS A 63 -4.96 -0.07 7.96
CA HIS A 63 -5.87 -0.29 9.07
C HIS A 63 -5.11 -0.70 10.35
N ARG A 64 -5.75 -0.52 11.51
CA ARG A 64 -5.23 -1.04 12.79
C ARG A 64 -5.17 -2.56 12.84
N SER A 65 -5.91 -3.20 11.94
CA SER A 65 -5.88 -4.62 11.59
C SER A 65 -5.93 -4.70 10.07
N ALA A 66 -4.81 -4.92 9.41
CA ALA A 66 -4.71 -4.90 7.95
C ALA A 66 -5.65 -5.94 7.31
N ARG A 67 -5.79 -7.12 7.93
CA ARG A 67 -6.75 -8.15 7.53
C ARG A 67 -8.19 -7.64 7.58
N TYR A 68 -8.64 -7.12 8.73
CA TYR A 68 -9.99 -6.60 8.87
C TYR A 68 -10.29 -5.48 7.87
N GLY A 69 -9.30 -4.62 7.62
CA GLY A 69 -9.41 -3.51 6.68
C GLY A 69 -9.64 -3.94 5.23
N VAL A 70 -9.16 -5.13 4.84
CA VAL A 70 -9.42 -5.72 3.53
C VAL A 70 -10.81 -6.38 3.50
N GLU A 71 -11.11 -7.22 4.49
CA GLU A 71 -12.34 -8.01 4.53
C GLU A 71 -13.61 -7.15 4.58
N HIS A 72 -13.54 -6.01 5.26
CA HIS A 72 -14.67 -5.10 5.46
C HIS A 72 -14.54 -3.82 4.62
N ASN A 73 -13.68 -3.82 3.60
CA ASN A 73 -13.55 -2.65 2.73
C ASN A 73 -14.81 -2.46 1.88
N GLU A 74 -15.37 -1.26 1.90
CA GLU A 74 -16.55 -0.89 1.10
C GLU A 74 -16.33 -1.05 -0.42
N GLN A 75 -15.08 -1.07 -0.89
CA GLN A 75 -14.74 -1.21 -2.31
C GLN A 75 -14.44 -2.64 -2.73
N LEU A 76 -14.54 -3.63 -1.83
CA LEU A 76 -14.21 -5.02 -2.14
C LEU A 76 -14.99 -5.55 -3.34
N ASP A 77 -16.30 -5.28 -3.39
CA ASP A 77 -17.16 -5.69 -4.51
C ASP A 77 -16.77 -5.00 -5.81
N ARG A 78 -16.31 -3.74 -5.74
CA ARG A 78 -15.82 -3.00 -6.91
C ARG A 78 -14.53 -3.59 -7.45
N TRP A 79 -13.61 -3.99 -6.58
CA TRP A 79 -12.37 -4.65 -6.99
C TRP A 79 -12.65 -6.01 -7.63
N ARG A 80 -13.57 -6.79 -7.06
CA ARG A 80 -13.99 -8.10 -7.61
C ARG A 80 -14.68 -7.95 -8.96
N GLY A 81 -15.57 -6.95 -9.09
CA GLY A 81 -16.28 -6.65 -10.34
C GLY A 81 -15.38 -6.12 -11.47
N TYR A 82 -14.13 -5.74 -11.17
CA TYR A 82 -13.14 -5.33 -12.18
C TYR A 82 -12.40 -6.52 -12.80
N LEU A 83 -12.44 -7.70 -12.17
CA LEU A 83 -11.74 -8.89 -12.66
C LEU A 83 -12.42 -9.47 -13.91
N SER A 84 -11.60 -9.92 -14.85
CA SER A 84 -12.04 -10.78 -15.96
C SER A 84 -12.08 -12.25 -15.53
N PRO A 85 -12.80 -13.13 -16.28
CA PRO A 85 -12.77 -14.57 -16.02
C PRO A 85 -11.34 -15.13 -16.00
N GLY A 86 -11.00 -15.86 -14.94
CA GLY A 86 -9.66 -16.43 -14.74
C GLY A 86 -8.66 -15.51 -14.03
N GLU A 87 -9.07 -14.29 -13.65
CA GLU A 87 -8.29 -13.40 -12.81
C GLU A 87 -8.71 -13.51 -11.33
N GLU A 88 -7.79 -13.14 -10.44
CA GLU A 88 -7.98 -13.19 -8.99
C GLU A 88 -7.57 -11.88 -8.33
N LEU A 89 -8.18 -11.58 -7.18
CA LEU A 89 -7.66 -10.58 -6.25
C LEU A 89 -6.62 -11.21 -5.34
N TRP A 90 -5.42 -10.66 -5.36
CA TRP A 90 -4.35 -11.01 -4.42
C TRP A 90 -4.06 -9.85 -3.49
N VAL A 91 -3.75 -10.17 -2.24
CA VAL A 91 -3.45 -9.19 -1.20
C VAL A 91 -2.06 -9.44 -0.67
N SER A 92 -1.28 -8.37 -0.51
CA SER A 92 -0.01 -8.37 0.22
C SER A 92 -0.11 -7.40 1.39
N MET A 93 0.52 -7.71 2.51
CA MET A 93 0.46 -6.89 3.72
C MET A 93 1.83 -6.42 4.18
N GLY A 94 1.94 -5.14 4.51
CA GLY A 94 3.11 -4.53 5.14
C GLY A 94 2.81 -4.16 6.58
N LEU A 95 3.11 -5.06 7.51
CA LEU A 95 2.85 -4.85 8.93
C LEU A 95 3.69 -3.68 9.46
N CYS A 96 3.05 -2.72 10.10
CA CYS A 96 3.72 -1.57 10.69
C CYS A 96 2.91 -0.92 11.81
N GLY A 97 3.63 -0.33 12.77
CA GLY A 97 3.04 0.35 13.90
C GLY A 97 2.25 1.61 13.51
N GLN A 98 1.34 2.02 14.39
CA GLN A 98 0.44 3.16 14.18
C GLN A 98 1.16 4.44 13.73
N ALA A 99 2.36 4.71 14.25
CA ALA A 99 3.10 5.93 13.95
C ALA A 99 3.46 6.09 12.46
N ASN A 100 3.68 4.99 11.74
CA ASN A 100 4.19 5.02 10.36
C ASN A 100 3.16 4.57 9.33
N ARG A 101 2.05 3.96 9.76
CA ARG A 101 1.10 3.30 8.88
C ARG A 101 0.42 4.25 7.90
N GLU A 102 -0.08 5.38 8.39
CA GLU A 102 -0.73 6.39 7.53
C GLU A 102 0.27 7.04 6.57
N ARG A 103 1.44 7.41 7.07
CA ARG A 103 2.54 7.98 6.25
C ARG A 103 2.98 7.02 5.14
N LEU A 104 3.10 5.73 5.46
CA LEU A 104 3.47 4.71 4.49
C LEU A 104 2.39 4.52 3.42
N ALA A 105 1.11 4.43 3.81
CA ALA A 105 0.01 4.31 2.86
C ALA A 105 -0.06 5.55 1.95
N ALA A 106 0.08 6.75 2.51
CA ALA A 106 0.13 7.98 1.75
C ALA A 106 1.30 8.00 0.74
N ALA A 107 2.49 7.56 1.15
CA ALA A 107 3.66 7.52 0.26
C ALA A 107 3.44 6.51 -0.88
N LEU A 108 2.90 5.33 -0.58
CA LEU A 108 2.58 4.31 -1.58
C LEU A 108 1.53 4.79 -2.58
N ILE A 109 0.46 5.43 -2.10
CA ILE A 109 -0.60 5.99 -2.96
C ILE A 109 -0.03 7.10 -3.85
N ASN A 110 0.76 8.01 -3.29
CA ASN A 110 1.34 9.12 -4.06
C ASN A 110 2.32 8.64 -5.13
N ALA A 111 3.16 7.66 -4.80
CA ALA A 111 4.16 7.14 -5.74
C ALA A 111 3.57 6.26 -6.84
N HIS A 112 2.53 5.48 -6.55
CA HIS A 112 2.00 4.45 -7.48
C HIS A 112 0.66 4.80 -8.11
N LYS A 113 -0.06 5.79 -7.56
CA LYS A 113 -1.39 6.23 -7.99
C LYS A 113 -2.36 5.06 -8.31
N PRO A 114 -2.64 4.14 -7.36
CA PRO A 114 -3.46 2.97 -7.65
C PRO A 114 -4.86 3.35 -8.12
N ARG A 115 -5.39 2.58 -9.08
CA ARG A 115 -6.68 2.81 -9.74
C ARG A 115 -7.84 3.13 -8.80
N PHE A 116 -7.98 2.38 -7.72
CA PHE A 116 -9.13 2.51 -6.81
C PHE A 116 -8.87 3.47 -5.64
N ASN A 117 -7.69 4.09 -5.57
CA ASN A 117 -7.44 5.18 -4.63
C ASN A 117 -7.91 6.55 -5.14
N GLY A 118 -8.76 6.61 -6.17
CA GLY A 118 -9.30 7.86 -6.77
C GLY A 118 -9.94 8.87 -5.80
N HIS A 119 -10.39 8.41 -4.63
CA HIS A 119 -10.99 9.23 -3.57
C HIS A 119 -9.96 9.74 -2.54
N SER A 120 -8.72 9.22 -2.59
CA SER A 120 -7.69 9.55 -1.61
C SER A 120 -7.08 10.90 -1.91
N ARG A 121 -7.01 11.76 -0.90
CA ARG A 121 -6.22 13.01 -0.94
C ARG A 121 -4.74 12.73 -1.23
N TYR A 122 -4.25 11.52 -0.95
CA TYR A 122 -2.84 11.17 -1.11
C TYR A 122 -2.39 10.95 -2.55
N LEU A 123 -3.32 11.00 -3.51
CA LEU A 123 -2.96 10.95 -4.92
C LEU A 123 -2.07 12.13 -5.28
N GLU A 124 -2.51 13.38 -5.14
CA GLU A 124 -1.71 14.55 -5.57
C GLU A 124 -1.17 15.40 -4.43
N HIS A 125 -1.31 14.94 -3.19
CA HIS A 125 -0.89 15.66 -2.00
C HIS A 125 -0.22 14.71 -0.99
N PHE A 126 0.87 15.13 -0.37
CA PHE A 126 1.58 14.34 0.62
C PHE A 126 1.82 15.20 1.88
N PRO A 127 0.98 15.06 2.94
CA PRO A 127 0.99 15.96 4.10
C PRO A 127 2.00 15.57 5.18
N PHE A 128 3.12 14.98 4.77
CA PHE A 128 4.16 14.50 5.67
C PHE A 128 5.52 15.03 5.23
N ASP A 129 6.48 15.11 6.15
CA ASP A 129 7.88 15.35 5.77
C ASP A 129 8.36 14.33 4.75
N GLU A 130 9.41 14.70 4.02
CA GLU A 130 10.11 13.86 3.07
C GLU A 130 10.26 12.43 3.59
N THR A 131 9.77 11.47 2.80
CA THR A 131 9.73 10.07 3.18
C THR A 131 10.36 9.23 2.09
N THR A 132 11.41 8.51 2.45
CA THR A 132 12.02 7.49 1.60
C THR A 132 11.52 6.12 2.03
N VAL A 133 11.02 5.34 1.07
CA VAL A 133 10.44 4.02 1.32
C VAL A 133 11.30 2.94 0.67
N HIS A 134 11.70 1.93 1.43
CA HIS A 134 12.46 0.77 0.98
C HIS A 134 11.63 -0.51 1.15
N ILE A 135 10.99 -0.95 0.07
CA ILE A 135 10.12 -2.13 0.08
C ILE A 135 10.94 -3.39 -0.21
N TYR A 136 10.73 -4.43 0.59
CA TYR A 136 11.26 -5.77 0.35
C TYR A 136 10.19 -6.84 0.55
N GLY A 137 10.46 -8.08 0.13
CA GLY A 137 9.49 -9.17 0.16
C GLY A 137 8.60 -9.21 -1.10
N LYS A 138 7.29 -9.41 -0.91
CA LYS A 138 6.28 -9.54 -1.97
C LYS A 138 5.85 -8.17 -2.50
N LYS A 139 6.64 -7.65 -3.43
CA LYS A 139 6.59 -6.26 -3.91
C LYS A 139 6.34 -6.12 -5.42
N ASP A 140 5.74 -7.13 -6.04
CA ASP A 140 5.46 -7.10 -7.47
C ASP A 140 4.60 -5.88 -7.80
N LYS A 141 4.94 -5.18 -8.89
CA LYS A 141 4.33 -3.89 -9.30
C LYS A 141 4.52 -2.72 -8.32
N LEU A 142 5.35 -2.87 -7.28
CA LEU A 142 5.77 -1.77 -6.42
C LEU A 142 7.20 -1.33 -6.75
N GLN A 143 7.44 -0.02 -6.76
CA GLN A 143 8.78 0.56 -6.76
C GLN A 143 9.49 0.14 -5.47
N SER A 144 10.68 -0.45 -5.61
CA SER A 144 11.39 -1.02 -4.45
C SER A 144 12.02 0.06 -3.57
N ILE A 145 12.46 1.17 -4.16
CA ILE A 145 12.99 2.33 -3.44
C ILE A 145 12.41 3.56 -4.12
N PHE A 146 11.80 4.45 -3.34
CA PHE A 146 11.29 5.74 -3.83
C PHE A 146 11.24 6.76 -2.70
N THR A 147 11.24 8.03 -3.07
CA THR A 147 11.12 9.16 -2.14
C THR A 147 9.92 10.01 -2.55
N VAL A 148 9.08 10.35 -1.57
CA VAL A 148 7.96 11.28 -1.74
C VAL A 148 8.26 12.54 -0.94
N TYR A 149 8.06 13.68 -1.56
CA TYR A 149 8.30 15.00 -0.97
C TYR A 149 6.99 15.61 -0.49
N PRO A 150 7.02 16.48 0.54
CA PRO A 150 5.86 17.24 0.95
C PRO A 150 5.31 18.03 -0.22
N GLN A 151 4.00 17.94 -0.43
CA GLN A 151 3.28 18.69 -1.47
C GLN A 151 2.30 19.64 -0.78
N PRO A 152 2.21 20.91 -1.23
CA PRO A 152 1.27 21.89 -0.67
C PRO A 152 -0.19 21.51 -0.93
#